data_AF-A0A1I0F7N6-F1
#
_entry.id   AF-A0A1I0F7N6-F1
#
_cell.length_a   1.000
_cell.length_b   1.000
_cell.length_c   1.000
_cell.angle_alpha   90.00
_cell.angle_beta   90.00
_cell.angle_gamma   90.00
#
_symmetry.space_group_name_H-M   'P 1'
#
loop_
_entity.id
_entity.type
_entity.pdbx_description
1 polymer ?
#
loop_
_entity_poly.entity_id
_entity_poly.type
_entity_poly.pdbx_seq_one_letter_code
_entity_poly.pdbx_strand_id
1 'polypeptide(L)'
;MTRHRFVNGGAGVFAALLLVGCGQAASEPEAEAPAAAVTAPLASVPKSFNKKIYVHLMPWFESNTSSGNGSWGIHWTMANKNPNVIDGSGKRQIASYYYPLIGPYASGDKDVVEYQLLLMKYAGVDGVLIDWPGTLNCLDYPKNKQNSEAVINKTASVGLEFAVVYEDNNYTLAPQSGCPVPDKLAAARNDMVYLRDNYFSRGNHIKINNAPLLLDFGPQTFSSPSDWSNIFSPLSVKPTFLTLWYESQEAGANAKGEYPWIYSDFTTGLQNFYNNRPLGVKFGVAYPGFNTFYTAGGWGGPGWSLAHNGTGTFGQTLDLAKNSGVNWIQLATWNDYGEGTMIEPTREFGYGFLTTLQQKLGVPYNQSHLELIAKLYEQRKQYANDSAKQAQLNTAFDHFVNLRPDEAAKILNGGTTTPPTDNPAVTNAGFESGMSGWNTWSPNNTAGAAFTETYNGGYNSANHLTHYSPGAFETWTYQTVSGIANGNYRVRAWVRKGGDFGFSRLQAKTCASCTPAATNLGTYSSWTQLETPTLSVTNGYLEFGLHTQAFTGSSFVHLDDVQILRQ
;
A
#
# COMPACT_ATOMS: atom_id res chain seq x y z
N MET A 1 -6.48 0.60 40.98
CA MET A 1 -6.18 1.83 41.73
C MET A 1 -7.42 2.69 41.76
N THR A 2 -7.95 2.90 42.95
CA THR A 2 -9.18 3.61 43.29
C THR A 2 -9.01 5.11 43.07
N ARG A 3 -9.95 5.79 42.40
CA ARG A 3 -10.23 7.23 42.62
C ARG A 3 -11.59 7.68 42.07
N HIS A 4 -12.49 7.88 43.03
CA HIS A 4 -13.58 8.85 43.20
C HIS A 4 -14.43 9.38 42.03
N ARG A 5 -15.74 9.13 42.22
CA ARG A 5 -16.90 9.89 41.74
C ARG A 5 -16.90 11.34 42.25
N PHE A 6 -17.45 12.25 41.45
CA PHE A 6 -18.29 13.36 41.91
C PHE A 6 -19.52 13.49 41.00
N VAL A 7 -20.67 13.70 41.62
CA VAL A 7 -22.01 13.91 41.03
C VAL A 7 -22.48 15.31 41.39
N ASN A 8 -23.10 15.99 40.43
CA ASN A 8 -24.21 16.97 40.48
C ASN A 8 -24.03 17.89 39.27
N GLY A 9 -25.03 18.22 38.46
CA GLY A 9 -26.47 18.29 38.69
C GLY A 9 -26.90 19.63 38.08
N GLY A 10 -27.74 19.61 37.06
CA GLY A 10 -28.14 20.83 36.35
C GLY A 10 -29.13 20.54 35.23
N ALA A 11 -30.40 20.44 35.61
CA ALA A 11 -31.52 20.39 34.69
C ALA A 11 -31.76 21.79 34.07
N GLY A 12 -32.01 21.83 32.77
CA GLY A 12 -32.44 23.02 32.04
C GLY A 12 -33.40 22.62 30.92
N VAL A 13 -34.70 22.72 31.22
CA VAL A 13 -35.80 22.54 30.27
C VAL A 13 -35.95 23.81 29.45
N PHE A 14 -35.91 23.71 28.12
CA PHE A 14 -36.39 24.77 27.23
C PHE A 14 -37.52 24.21 26.35
N ALA A 15 -38.72 24.70 26.61
CA ALA A 15 -39.91 24.52 25.80
C ALA A 15 -39.89 25.52 24.63
N ALA A 16 -40.13 25.05 23.41
CA ALA A 16 -40.36 25.91 22.25
C ALA A 16 -41.83 25.83 21.83
N LEU A 17 -42.50 26.98 21.85
CA LEU A 17 -43.87 27.20 21.38
C LEU A 17 -43.95 27.05 19.85
N LEU A 18 -44.95 26.30 19.40
CA LEU A 18 -45.46 26.30 18.02
C LEU A 18 -46.36 27.53 17.81
N LEU A 19 -46.05 28.34 16.80
CA LEU A 19 -46.95 29.34 16.23
C LEU A 19 -47.21 28.99 14.77
N VAL A 20 -48.45 28.65 14.48
CA VAL A 20 -49.01 28.40 13.14
C VAL A 20 -49.37 29.74 12.52
N GLY A 21 -48.83 30.02 11.33
CA GLY A 21 -49.22 31.15 10.50
C GLY A 21 -49.42 30.71 9.05
N CYS A 22 -50.67 30.75 8.58
CA CYS A 22 -51.02 30.55 7.17
C CYS A 22 -50.64 31.78 6.33
N GLY A 23 -49.99 31.56 5.19
CA GLY A 23 -49.68 32.58 4.18
C GLY A 23 -49.53 31.93 2.80
N GLN A 24 -50.14 32.55 1.79
CA GLN A 24 -50.49 32.00 0.48
C GLN A 24 -49.32 31.59 -0.43
N ALA A 25 -49.62 30.60 -1.29
CA ALA A 25 -48.75 29.98 -2.28
C ALA A 25 -48.30 30.94 -3.39
N ALA A 26 -47.00 30.94 -3.65
CA ALA A 26 -46.39 31.40 -4.90
C ALA A 26 -45.92 30.17 -5.68
N SER A 27 -46.20 30.15 -6.98
CA SER A 27 -45.88 29.07 -7.92
C SER A 27 -44.37 28.83 -8.03
N GLU A 28 -43.93 27.60 -7.73
CA GLU A 28 -42.56 27.14 -7.97
C GLU A 28 -42.33 26.87 -9.47
N PRO A 29 -41.15 27.19 -10.03
CA PRO A 29 -40.79 26.78 -11.38
C PRO A 29 -40.51 25.27 -11.41
N GLU A 30 -41.02 24.64 -12.47
CA GLU A 30 -40.90 23.22 -12.77
C GLU A 30 -39.42 22.79 -12.81
N ALA A 31 -39.02 21.95 -11.85
CA ALA A 31 -37.67 21.42 -11.76
C ALA A 31 -37.44 20.41 -12.90
N GLU A 32 -36.54 20.74 -13.81
CA GLU A 32 -36.06 19.84 -14.85
C GLU A 32 -35.43 18.60 -14.18
N ALA A 33 -35.98 17.42 -14.49
CA ALA A 33 -35.50 16.16 -13.95
C ALA A 33 -34.03 15.93 -14.36
N PRO A 34 -33.11 15.59 -13.43
CA PRO A 34 -31.73 15.33 -13.79
C PRO A 34 -31.67 14.10 -14.71
N ALA A 35 -31.17 14.32 -15.92
CA ALA A 35 -30.85 13.24 -16.86
C ALA A 35 -29.96 12.21 -16.16
N ALA A 36 -30.44 10.97 -16.07
CA ALA A 36 -29.66 9.85 -15.57
C ALA A 36 -28.44 9.65 -16.48
N ALA A 37 -27.26 10.10 -16.03
CA ALA A 37 -26.00 9.74 -16.64
C ALA A 37 -25.79 8.24 -16.43
N VAL A 38 -26.03 7.45 -17.47
CA VAL A 38 -25.58 6.06 -17.55
C VAL A 38 -24.05 6.12 -17.63
N THR A 39 -23.38 6.15 -16.49
CA THR A 39 -21.93 6.08 -16.41
C THR A 39 -21.49 4.70 -16.89
N ALA A 40 -20.71 4.67 -17.97
CA ALA A 40 -20.01 3.47 -18.40
C ALA A 40 -19.22 2.88 -17.20
N PRO A 41 -19.11 1.54 -17.08
CA PRO A 41 -18.31 0.94 -16.01
C PRO A 41 -16.89 1.49 -16.04
N LEU A 42 -16.37 1.88 -14.87
CA LEU A 42 -15.03 2.43 -14.74
C LEU A 42 -14.00 1.44 -15.32
N ALA A 43 -13.01 1.96 -16.04
CA ALA A 43 -11.96 1.14 -16.62
C ALA A 43 -11.18 0.40 -15.54
N SER A 44 -11.14 -0.94 -15.64
CA SER A 44 -10.24 -1.79 -14.86
C SER A 44 -8.81 -1.63 -15.36
N VAL A 45 -7.83 -1.71 -14.47
CA VAL A 45 -6.42 -1.68 -14.88
C VAL A 45 -6.10 -2.90 -15.75
N PRO A 46 -5.60 -2.70 -16.98
CA PRO A 46 -5.20 -3.82 -17.81
C PRO A 46 -4.00 -4.53 -17.18
N LYS A 47 -4.08 -5.86 -17.11
CA LYS A 47 -3.00 -6.73 -16.65
C LYS A 47 -3.02 -8.03 -17.44
N SER A 48 -1.84 -8.59 -17.70
CA SER A 48 -1.68 -9.88 -18.38
C SER A 48 -2.10 -11.08 -17.52
N PHE A 49 -2.19 -10.87 -16.20
CA PHE A 49 -2.55 -11.89 -15.22
C PHE A 49 -4.04 -11.88 -14.90
N ASN A 50 -4.69 -13.05 -14.95
CA ASN A 50 -6.15 -13.18 -14.95
C ASN A 50 -6.79 -13.53 -13.60
N LYS A 51 -6.02 -13.92 -12.57
CA LYS A 51 -6.58 -14.21 -11.24
C LYS A 51 -6.85 -12.93 -10.48
N LYS A 52 -7.77 -13.01 -9.53
CA LYS A 52 -8.16 -11.87 -8.67
C LYS A 52 -7.07 -11.59 -7.64
N ILE A 53 -6.68 -10.33 -7.52
CA ILE A 53 -5.73 -9.81 -6.55
C ILE A 53 -6.49 -8.91 -5.58
N TYR A 54 -6.53 -9.30 -4.32
CA TYR A 54 -7.08 -8.49 -3.25
C TYR A 54 -5.98 -8.08 -2.28
N VAL A 55 -6.13 -6.95 -1.59
CA VAL A 55 -5.17 -6.50 -0.58
C VAL A 55 -5.84 -6.36 0.77
N HIS A 56 -5.19 -6.88 1.81
CA HIS A 56 -5.68 -6.75 3.18
C HIS A 56 -5.31 -5.36 3.74
N LEU A 57 -6.28 -4.55 4.16
CA LEU A 57 -6.08 -3.20 4.70
C LEU A 57 -6.49 -3.11 6.18
N MET A 58 -5.63 -2.47 6.97
CA MET A 58 -5.86 -2.11 8.37
C MET A 58 -6.40 -0.67 8.49
N PRO A 59 -7.62 -0.45 9.02
CA PRO A 59 -8.22 0.89 9.12
C PRO A 59 -8.00 1.57 10.48
N TRP A 60 -6.94 1.24 11.21
CA TRP A 60 -6.81 1.54 12.66
C TRP A 60 -5.80 2.62 13.05
N PHE A 61 -5.23 3.32 12.07
CA PHE A 61 -4.28 4.42 12.32
C PHE A 61 -5.00 5.75 12.54
N GLU A 62 -4.58 6.50 13.57
CA GLU A 62 -5.15 7.80 13.94
C GLU A 62 -4.08 8.83 14.29
N SER A 63 -4.22 10.05 13.73
CA SER A 63 -3.45 11.19 14.20
C SER A 63 -4.04 11.75 15.50
N ASN A 64 -3.29 12.66 16.14
CA ASN A 64 -3.79 13.40 17.30
C ASN A 64 -4.98 14.34 16.98
N THR A 65 -5.23 14.65 15.72
CA THR A 65 -6.37 15.48 15.31
C THR A 65 -7.59 14.66 14.90
N SER A 66 -7.41 13.41 14.47
CA SER A 66 -8.49 12.55 13.97
C SER A 66 -9.12 11.65 15.03
N SER A 67 -8.38 11.36 16.10
CA SER A 67 -8.80 10.46 17.19
C SER A 67 -9.94 10.98 18.05
N GLY A 68 -10.24 12.29 17.97
CA GLY A 68 -11.29 12.96 18.76
C GLY A 68 -10.92 13.22 20.23
N ASN A 69 -9.80 12.69 20.72
CA ASN A 69 -9.33 12.88 22.09
C ASN A 69 -7.98 13.63 22.20
N GLY A 70 -7.45 14.13 21.08
CA GLY A 70 -6.18 14.86 21.06
C GLY A 70 -4.92 13.99 21.13
N SER A 71 -5.06 12.66 21.19
CA SER A 71 -3.96 11.71 21.32
C SER A 71 -3.73 10.94 20.01
N TRP A 72 -2.50 10.51 19.75
CA TRP A 72 -2.21 9.59 18.63
C TRP A 72 -2.85 8.22 18.90
N GLY A 73 -3.33 7.58 17.84
CA GLY A 73 -3.93 6.24 17.91
C GLY A 73 -2.95 5.19 18.40
N ILE A 74 -3.47 4.16 19.06
CA ILE A 74 -2.65 3.13 19.71
C ILE A 74 -1.77 2.35 18.71
N HIS A 75 -2.20 2.23 17.46
CA HIS A 75 -1.42 1.58 16.41
C HIS A 75 -0.21 2.40 15.91
N TRP A 76 -0.12 3.70 16.23
CA TRP A 76 1.12 4.48 16.06
C TRP A 76 1.98 4.54 17.32
N THR A 77 1.41 4.29 18.51
CA THR A 77 2.12 4.46 19.78
C THR A 77 2.58 3.13 20.39
N MET A 78 1.83 2.04 20.17
CA MET A 78 1.80 0.88 21.06
C MET A 78 1.84 1.34 22.53
N ALA A 79 2.62 0.68 23.40
CA ALA A 79 2.72 1.08 24.81
C ALA A 79 3.72 2.22 25.07
N ASN A 80 4.70 2.45 24.19
CA ASN A 80 5.90 3.23 24.55
C ASN A 80 6.45 4.19 23.47
N LYS A 81 5.72 4.45 22.36
CA LYS A 81 6.12 5.43 21.33
C LYS A 81 5.27 6.68 21.43
N ASN A 82 5.89 7.82 21.15
CA ASN A 82 5.23 9.13 21.18
C ASN A 82 5.47 9.88 19.86
N PRO A 83 4.51 9.85 18.91
CA PRO A 83 4.67 10.50 17.61
C PRO A 83 4.75 12.04 17.66
N ASN A 84 4.55 12.67 18.83
CA ASN A 84 4.87 14.10 19.01
C ASN A 84 6.38 14.36 19.10
N VAL A 85 7.19 13.32 19.39
CA VAL A 85 8.65 13.39 19.31
C VAL A 85 9.06 13.25 17.85
N ILE A 86 9.73 14.26 17.34
CA ILE A 86 10.21 14.35 15.95
C ILE A 86 11.73 14.47 15.99
N ASP A 87 12.43 13.62 15.25
CA ASP A 87 13.89 13.71 15.14
C ASP A 87 14.34 14.79 14.14
N GLY A 88 15.66 15.01 14.05
CA GLY A 88 16.23 16.01 13.14
C GLY A 88 15.96 15.78 11.64
N SER A 89 15.48 14.60 11.24
CA SER A 89 15.07 14.28 9.87
C SER A 89 13.59 14.51 9.60
N GLY A 90 12.83 14.99 10.61
CA GLY A 90 11.38 15.11 10.54
C GLY A 90 10.64 13.78 10.74
N LYS A 91 11.33 12.70 11.17
CA LYS A 91 10.70 11.40 11.44
C LYS A 91 10.06 11.43 12.83
N ARG A 92 8.77 11.09 12.89
CA ARG A 92 8.05 10.91 14.17
C ARG A 92 8.43 9.58 14.82
N GLN A 93 8.49 9.55 16.15
CA GLN A 93 8.66 8.30 16.89
C GLN A 93 7.36 7.47 16.87
N ILE A 94 7.29 6.51 15.96
CA ILE A 94 6.13 5.62 15.78
C ILE A 94 6.45 4.18 16.15
N ALA A 95 5.42 3.36 16.37
CA ALA A 95 5.49 1.94 16.66
C ALA A 95 5.65 1.06 15.43
N SER A 96 6.70 1.34 14.65
CA SER A 96 7.10 0.53 13.50
C SER A 96 8.59 0.70 13.20
N TYR A 97 9.20 -0.33 12.62
CA TYR A 97 10.51 -0.23 12.00
C TYR A 97 10.47 0.46 10.63
N TYR A 98 9.28 0.55 10.01
CA TYR A 98 9.08 1.02 8.65
C TYR A 98 8.28 2.31 8.66
N TYR A 99 8.77 3.34 7.97
CA TYR A 99 8.15 4.65 8.01
C TYR A 99 7.33 4.91 6.75
N PRO A 100 6.00 5.11 6.85
CA PRO A 100 5.17 5.41 5.69
C PRO A 100 5.76 6.57 4.88
N LEU A 101 5.78 6.45 3.55
CA LEU A 101 6.41 7.45 2.69
C LEU A 101 5.74 8.82 2.84
N ILE A 102 4.41 8.84 3.03
CA ILE A 102 3.60 10.04 3.29
C ILE A 102 3.58 10.47 4.79
N GLY A 103 4.36 9.80 5.64
CA GLY A 103 4.34 9.96 7.09
C GLY A 103 3.15 9.27 7.78
N PRO A 104 3.14 9.19 9.12
CA PRO A 104 2.02 8.60 9.86
C PRO A 104 0.76 9.45 9.67
N TYR A 105 -0.36 8.76 9.47
CA TYR A 105 -1.60 9.34 8.98
C TYR A 105 -2.81 8.89 9.81
N ALA A 106 -3.98 9.46 9.50
CA ALA A 106 -5.27 8.97 9.96
C ALA A 106 -5.94 8.14 8.84
N SER A 107 -6.45 6.96 9.15
CA SER A 107 -6.98 6.03 8.14
C SER A 107 -8.26 6.54 7.48
N GLY A 108 -9.05 7.34 8.21
CA GLY A 108 -10.24 8.00 7.67
C GLY A 108 -9.98 9.33 6.94
N ASP A 109 -8.72 9.76 6.80
CA ASP A 109 -8.40 10.99 6.04
C ASP A 109 -8.71 10.78 4.55
N LYS A 110 -9.59 11.64 4.00
CA LYS A 110 -10.08 11.52 2.62
C LYS A 110 -8.97 11.54 1.56
N ASP A 111 -7.88 12.27 1.79
CA ASP A 111 -6.78 12.38 0.84
C ASP A 111 -5.87 11.15 0.93
N VAL A 112 -5.72 10.58 2.13
CA VAL A 112 -5.02 9.31 2.34
C VAL A 112 -5.79 8.16 1.67
N VAL A 113 -7.10 8.08 1.87
CA VAL A 113 -7.95 7.08 1.20
C VAL A 113 -7.85 7.22 -0.32
N GLU A 114 -7.90 8.45 -0.86
CA GLU A 114 -7.73 8.72 -2.29
C GLU A 114 -6.36 8.24 -2.81
N TYR A 115 -5.29 8.59 -2.10
CA TYR A 115 -3.92 8.16 -2.41
C TYR A 115 -3.79 6.64 -2.44
N GLN A 116 -4.21 5.97 -1.37
CA GLN A 116 -4.04 4.52 -1.22
C GLN A 116 -4.84 3.75 -2.28
N LEU A 117 -6.09 4.11 -2.50
CA LEU A 117 -6.94 3.44 -3.48
C LEU A 117 -6.45 3.64 -4.92
N LEU A 118 -5.90 4.81 -5.25
CA LEU A 118 -5.27 5.03 -6.56
C LEU A 118 -4.00 4.20 -6.72
N LEU A 119 -3.15 4.12 -5.70
CA LEU A 119 -1.97 3.26 -5.74
C LEU A 119 -2.33 1.78 -5.91
N MET A 120 -3.32 1.29 -5.15
CA MET A 120 -3.83 -0.08 -5.29
C MET A 120 -4.31 -0.33 -6.72
N LYS A 121 -5.12 0.58 -7.28
CA LYS A 121 -5.60 0.51 -8.67
C LYS A 121 -4.40 0.38 -9.63
N TYR A 122 -3.48 1.34 -9.60
CA TYR A 122 -2.33 1.37 -10.53
C TYR A 122 -1.30 0.26 -10.30
N ALA A 123 -1.36 -0.44 -9.16
CA ALA A 123 -0.57 -1.63 -8.90
C ALA A 123 -1.22 -2.94 -9.42
N GLY A 124 -2.49 -2.89 -9.85
CA GLY A 124 -3.23 -4.04 -10.41
C GLY A 124 -4.09 -4.81 -9.40
N VAL A 125 -4.37 -4.21 -8.23
CA VAL A 125 -5.30 -4.74 -7.23
C VAL A 125 -6.74 -4.61 -7.75
N ASP A 126 -7.56 -5.64 -7.56
CA ASP A 126 -8.98 -5.68 -7.97
C ASP A 126 -9.93 -5.25 -6.85
N GLY A 127 -9.51 -5.40 -5.59
CA GLY A 127 -10.34 -5.04 -4.44
C GLY A 127 -9.62 -5.10 -3.10
N VAL A 128 -10.29 -4.60 -2.07
CA VAL A 128 -9.74 -4.44 -0.73
C VAL A 128 -10.47 -5.36 0.25
N LEU A 129 -9.71 -6.13 1.04
CA LEU A 129 -10.21 -6.89 2.19
C LEU A 129 -9.94 -6.04 3.43
N ILE A 130 -10.98 -5.46 4.00
CA ILE A 130 -10.85 -4.44 5.04
C ILE A 130 -11.05 -5.11 6.40
N ASP A 131 -10.03 -5.03 7.25
CA ASP A 131 -10.13 -5.45 8.64
C ASP A 131 -11.29 -4.70 9.32
N TRP A 132 -12.22 -5.44 9.91
CA TRP A 132 -13.49 -4.87 10.36
C TRP A 132 -13.81 -5.30 11.80
N PRO A 133 -13.89 -4.32 12.73
CA PRO A 133 -13.83 -4.60 14.16
C PRO A 133 -15.16 -5.03 14.80
N GLY A 134 -16.26 -5.07 14.04
CA GLY A 134 -17.60 -5.20 14.60
C GLY A 134 -18.26 -3.85 14.95
N THR A 135 -19.44 -3.92 15.56
CA THR A 135 -20.25 -2.77 15.97
C THR A 135 -20.16 -2.44 17.47
N LEU A 136 -19.34 -3.18 18.23
CA LEU A 136 -19.15 -2.92 19.65
C LEU A 136 -18.63 -1.50 19.90
N ASN A 137 -19.28 -0.79 20.82
CA ASN A 137 -18.85 0.53 21.25
C ASN A 137 -17.81 0.44 22.37
N CYS A 138 -16.61 -0.04 22.02
CA CYS A 138 -15.51 -0.30 22.94
C CYS A 138 -14.16 0.03 22.29
N LEU A 139 -13.17 0.43 23.09
CA LEU A 139 -11.81 0.74 22.62
C LEU A 139 -11.83 1.70 21.42
N ASP A 140 -11.02 1.42 20.41
CA ASP A 140 -10.95 2.13 19.14
C ASP A 140 -11.86 1.52 18.06
N TYR A 141 -12.65 0.48 18.37
CA TYR A 141 -13.52 -0.20 17.40
C TYR A 141 -14.50 0.74 16.69
N PRO A 142 -15.18 1.70 17.35
CA PRO A 142 -16.02 2.67 16.65
C PRO A 142 -15.26 3.49 15.61
N LYS A 143 -14.00 3.82 15.91
CA LYS A 143 -13.16 4.61 15.02
C LYS A 143 -12.66 3.78 13.84
N ASN A 144 -12.22 2.55 14.09
CA ASN A 144 -11.81 1.59 13.07
C ASN A 144 -12.97 1.27 12.11
N LYS A 145 -14.20 1.16 12.63
CA LYS A 145 -15.42 1.04 11.81
C LYS A 145 -15.67 2.28 10.96
N GLN A 146 -15.59 3.49 11.52
CA GLN A 146 -15.73 4.74 10.74
C GLN A 146 -14.68 4.86 9.63
N ASN A 147 -13.43 4.47 9.92
CA ASN A 147 -12.36 4.47 8.93
C ASN A 147 -12.60 3.42 7.83
N SER A 148 -13.08 2.23 8.20
CA SER A 148 -13.52 1.22 7.24
C SER A 148 -14.58 1.80 6.29
N GLU A 149 -15.58 2.49 6.83
CA GLU A 149 -16.63 3.14 6.05
C GLU A 149 -16.09 4.23 5.11
N ALA A 150 -15.11 5.02 5.56
CA ALA A 150 -14.45 6.02 4.72
C ALA A 150 -13.78 5.38 3.49
N VAL A 151 -13.09 4.25 3.67
CA VAL A 151 -12.49 3.47 2.57
C VAL A 151 -13.59 2.86 1.69
N ILE A 152 -14.54 2.12 2.28
CA ILE A 152 -15.64 1.45 1.59
C ILE A 152 -16.45 2.42 0.72
N ASN A 153 -16.67 3.66 1.19
CA ASN A 153 -17.43 4.66 0.44
C ASN A 153 -16.69 5.18 -0.81
N LYS A 154 -15.36 5.08 -0.85
CA LYS A 154 -14.56 5.54 -1.99
C LYS A 154 -14.21 4.42 -2.98
N THR A 155 -14.24 3.14 -2.58
CA THR A 155 -13.83 2.00 -3.46
C THR A 155 -14.56 1.96 -4.80
N ALA A 156 -15.89 2.17 -4.82
CA ALA A 156 -16.66 2.16 -6.06
C ALA A 156 -16.21 3.27 -7.03
N SER A 157 -15.85 4.44 -6.52
CA SER A 157 -15.42 5.59 -7.33
C SER A 157 -14.08 5.38 -8.04
N VAL A 158 -13.25 4.45 -7.57
CA VAL A 158 -11.98 4.07 -8.20
C VAL A 158 -12.08 2.77 -8.99
N GLY A 159 -13.25 2.12 -9.00
CA GLY A 159 -13.47 0.83 -9.66
C GLY A 159 -12.86 -0.37 -8.92
N LEU A 160 -12.71 -0.27 -7.58
CA LEU A 160 -12.27 -1.38 -6.74
C LEU A 160 -13.45 -2.07 -6.06
N GLU A 161 -13.36 -3.39 -5.95
CA GLU A 161 -14.26 -4.21 -5.13
C GLU A 161 -13.87 -4.11 -3.65
N PHE A 162 -14.77 -4.51 -2.74
CA PHE A 162 -14.42 -4.66 -1.32
C PHE A 162 -15.11 -5.84 -0.65
N ALA A 163 -14.48 -6.38 0.39
CA ALA A 163 -15.11 -7.24 1.39
C ALA A 163 -14.53 -6.91 2.76
N VAL A 164 -15.13 -7.44 3.82
CA VAL A 164 -14.63 -7.26 5.19
C VAL A 164 -13.99 -8.54 5.71
N VAL A 165 -12.97 -8.36 6.54
CA VAL A 165 -12.35 -9.40 7.37
C VAL A 165 -12.81 -9.15 8.80
N TYR A 166 -13.65 -10.03 9.32
CA TYR A 166 -14.26 -9.89 10.62
C TYR A 166 -13.29 -10.25 11.74
N GLU A 167 -13.21 -9.41 12.77
CA GLU A 167 -12.37 -9.65 13.95
C GLU A 167 -13.20 -10.23 15.11
N ASP A 168 -13.50 -11.53 15.06
CA ASP A 168 -14.29 -12.18 16.12
C ASP A 168 -13.57 -12.17 17.49
N ASN A 169 -12.25 -12.05 17.51
CA ASN A 169 -11.45 -11.96 18.74
C ASN A 169 -11.76 -10.68 19.56
N ASN A 170 -12.31 -9.63 18.93
CA ASN A 170 -12.71 -8.41 19.65
C ASN A 170 -13.71 -8.68 20.78
N TYR A 171 -14.52 -9.72 20.67
CA TYR A 171 -15.42 -10.16 21.73
C TYR A 171 -14.70 -10.76 22.95
N THR A 172 -13.50 -11.29 22.76
CA THR A 172 -12.64 -11.79 23.83
C THR A 172 -11.80 -10.69 24.45
N LEU A 173 -11.33 -9.74 23.64
CA LEU A 173 -10.52 -8.61 24.09
C LEU A 173 -11.33 -7.54 24.84
N ALA A 174 -12.53 -7.19 24.36
CA ALA A 174 -13.33 -6.12 24.95
C ALA A 174 -13.56 -6.26 26.48
N PRO A 175 -13.97 -7.42 27.02
CA PRO A 175 -14.12 -7.60 28.47
C PRO A 175 -12.81 -7.43 29.26
N GLN A 176 -11.67 -7.84 28.70
CA GLN A 176 -10.35 -7.70 29.34
C GLN A 176 -9.93 -6.24 29.46
N SER A 177 -10.42 -5.38 28.55
CA SER A 177 -10.21 -3.94 28.58
C SER A 177 -11.31 -3.16 29.29
N GLY A 178 -12.19 -3.84 30.03
CA GLY A 178 -13.22 -3.20 30.86
C GLY A 178 -14.53 -2.86 30.14
N CYS A 179 -14.76 -3.43 28.94
CA CYS A 179 -16.04 -3.33 28.22
C CYS A 179 -16.84 -4.64 28.34
N PRO A 180 -17.88 -4.71 29.19
CA PRO A 180 -18.67 -5.92 29.31
C PRO A 180 -19.40 -6.27 28.02
N VAL A 181 -19.34 -7.54 27.61
CA VAL A 181 -20.15 -8.12 26.53
C VAL A 181 -20.92 -9.32 27.09
N PRO A 182 -22.08 -9.12 27.73
CA PRO A 182 -22.80 -10.18 28.44
C PRO A 182 -23.26 -11.33 27.54
N ASP A 183 -23.58 -11.02 26.28
CA ASP A 183 -23.97 -12.00 25.26
C ASP A 183 -23.18 -11.75 23.97
N LYS A 184 -22.06 -12.46 23.81
CA LYS A 184 -21.19 -12.38 22.64
C LYS A 184 -21.92 -12.82 21.36
N LEU A 185 -22.76 -13.85 21.43
CA LEU A 185 -23.50 -14.36 20.28
C LEU A 185 -24.55 -13.35 19.80
N ALA A 186 -25.26 -12.68 20.71
CA ALA A 186 -26.18 -11.61 20.33
C ALA A 186 -25.47 -10.43 19.67
N ALA A 187 -24.32 -10.03 20.20
CA ALA A 187 -23.54 -8.95 19.60
C ALA A 187 -23.03 -9.33 18.20
N ALA A 188 -22.51 -10.56 18.01
CA ALA A 188 -22.09 -11.04 16.70
C ALA A 188 -23.27 -11.17 15.70
N ARG A 189 -24.47 -11.55 16.15
CA ARG A 189 -25.68 -11.49 15.31
C ARG A 189 -26.00 -10.05 14.86
N ASN A 190 -25.83 -9.06 15.74
CA ASN A 190 -26.04 -7.65 15.39
C ASN A 190 -25.02 -7.16 14.35
N ASP A 191 -23.77 -7.63 14.42
CA ASP A 191 -22.78 -7.38 13.38
C ASP A 191 -23.24 -7.94 12.03
N MET A 192 -23.75 -9.17 12.00
CA MET A 192 -24.26 -9.76 10.74
C MET A 192 -25.45 -8.98 10.17
N VAL A 193 -26.35 -8.48 11.02
CA VAL A 193 -27.42 -7.56 10.61
C VAL A 193 -26.84 -6.28 10.00
N TYR A 194 -25.82 -5.71 10.64
CA TYR A 194 -25.15 -4.52 10.15
C TYR A 194 -24.51 -4.75 8.77
N LEU A 195 -23.74 -5.83 8.60
CA LEU A 195 -23.10 -6.18 7.33
C LEU A 195 -24.12 -6.42 6.21
N ARG A 196 -25.23 -7.11 6.52
CA ARG A 196 -26.35 -7.34 5.58
C ARG A 196 -26.94 -6.03 5.08
N ASP A 197 -27.22 -5.12 5.99
CA ASP A 197 -27.98 -3.89 5.69
C ASP A 197 -27.11 -2.82 5.02
N ASN A 198 -25.80 -2.82 5.31
CA ASN A 198 -24.90 -1.75 4.87
C ASN A 198 -23.94 -2.16 3.76
N TYR A 199 -23.46 -3.41 3.74
CA TYR A 199 -22.32 -3.82 2.91
C TYR A 199 -22.68 -4.88 1.86
N PHE A 200 -23.33 -5.99 2.25
CA PHE A 200 -23.54 -7.15 1.36
C PHE A 200 -24.37 -6.84 0.11
N SER A 201 -25.24 -5.82 0.18
CA SER A 201 -26.07 -5.37 -0.95
C SER A 201 -25.34 -4.45 -1.93
N ARG A 202 -24.16 -3.93 -1.58
CA ARG A 202 -23.44 -2.96 -2.43
C ARG A 202 -22.94 -3.62 -3.71
N GLY A 203 -23.09 -2.91 -4.83
CA GLY A 203 -22.78 -3.45 -6.16
C GLY A 203 -21.31 -3.84 -6.35
N ASN A 204 -20.38 -3.20 -5.64
CA ASN A 204 -18.96 -3.50 -5.64
C ASN A 204 -18.50 -4.34 -4.43
N HIS A 205 -19.42 -4.90 -3.64
CA HIS A 205 -19.05 -5.89 -2.64
C HIS A 205 -18.66 -7.20 -3.34
N ILE A 206 -17.51 -7.78 -2.98
CA ILE A 206 -17.00 -9.00 -3.59
C ILE A 206 -18.01 -10.13 -3.37
N LYS A 207 -18.29 -10.87 -4.44
CA LYS A 207 -19.11 -12.07 -4.41
C LYS A 207 -18.33 -13.26 -4.96
N ILE A 208 -18.39 -14.38 -4.26
CA ILE A 208 -17.83 -15.66 -4.72
C ILE A 208 -18.97 -16.66 -4.68
N ASN A 209 -19.15 -17.41 -5.76
CA ASN A 209 -20.25 -18.38 -5.91
C ASN A 209 -21.63 -17.74 -5.64
N ASN A 210 -21.86 -16.53 -6.17
CA ASN A 210 -23.08 -15.73 -6.04
C ASN A 210 -23.48 -15.33 -4.61
N ALA A 211 -22.61 -15.49 -3.61
CA ALA A 211 -22.82 -15.04 -2.24
C ALA A 211 -21.81 -13.95 -1.84
N PRO A 212 -22.17 -13.00 -0.95
CA PRO A 212 -21.25 -11.99 -0.45
C PRO A 212 -20.07 -12.66 0.26
N LEU A 213 -18.86 -12.19 0.02
CA LEU A 213 -17.65 -12.69 0.66
C LEU A 213 -17.52 -12.13 2.09
N LEU A 214 -17.37 -13.01 3.07
CA LEU A 214 -17.02 -12.64 4.44
C LEU A 214 -15.80 -13.44 4.86
N LEU A 215 -14.73 -12.77 5.25
CA LEU A 215 -13.59 -13.42 5.89
C LEU A 215 -13.71 -13.24 7.40
N ASP A 216 -13.10 -14.12 8.16
CA ASP A 216 -12.91 -13.98 9.60
C ASP A 216 -11.43 -14.17 9.94
N PHE A 217 -10.86 -13.21 10.66
CA PHE A 217 -9.51 -13.30 11.20
C PHE A 217 -9.50 -14.24 12.41
N GLY A 218 -9.77 -15.51 12.12
CA GLY A 218 -10.11 -16.53 13.09
C GLY A 218 -10.72 -17.76 12.40
N PRO A 219 -11.60 -18.51 13.09
CA PRO A 219 -12.26 -18.15 14.35
C PRO A 219 -11.37 -18.21 15.58
N GLN A 220 -11.51 -17.25 16.50
CA GLN A 220 -10.78 -17.21 17.77
C GLN A 220 -11.71 -17.18 18.98
N THR A 221 -12.80 -16.42 18.92
CA THR A 221 -13.81 -16.37 19.99
C THR A 221 -14.87 -17.45 19.81
N PHE A 222 -15.35 -17.65 18.57
CA PHE A 222 -16.44 -18.59 18.28
C PHE A 222 -15.88 -19.84 17.61
N SER A 223 -15.46 -20.82 18.42
CA SER A 223 -14.75 -22.01 17.94
C SER A 223 -15.66 -23.24 17.75
N SER A 224 -16.98 -23.07 17.64
CA SER A 224 -17.90 -24.16 17.37
C SER A 224 -18.81 -23.92 16.14
N PRO A 225 -19.10 -24.96 15.32
CA PRO A 225 -19.99 -24.83 14.18
C PRO A 225 -21.41 -24.33 14.54
N SER A 226 -21.88 -24.64 15.76
CA SER A 226 -23.17 -24.17 16.27
C SER A 226 -23.18 -22.66 16.51
N ASP A 227 -22.06 -22.08 16.95
CA ASP A 227 -21.95 -20.63 17.16
C ASP A 227 -22.09 -19.90 15.83
N TRP A 228 -21.37 -20.33 14.80
CA TRP A 228 -21.47 -19.73 13.46
C TRP A 228 -22.85 -19.90 12.82
N SER A 229 -23.50 -21.05 13.04
CA SER A 229 -24.88 -21.27 12.59
C SER A 229 -25.85 -20.28 13.28
N ASN A 230 -25.60 -19.98 14.55
CA ASN A 230 -26.36 -19.02 15.33
C ASN A 230 -26.08 -17.57 14.88
N ILE A 231 -24.81 -17.20 14.75
CA ILE A 231 -24.35 -15.87 14.29
C ILE A 231 -24.95 -15.52 12.93
N PHE A 232 -24.97 -16.48 12.00
CA PHE A 232 -25.53 -16.27 10.67
C PHE A 232 -27.05 -16.39 10.61
N SER A 233 -27.76 -16.77 11.68
CA SER A 233 -29.22 -16.93 11.68
C SER A 233 -30.02 -15.72 11.14
N PRO A 234 -29.59 -14.44 11.30
CA PRO A 234 -30.32 -13.28 10.76
C PRO A 234 -30.20 -13.09 9.24
N LEU A 235 -29.33 -13.87 8.57
CA LEU A 235 -29.03 -13.75 7.15
C LEU A 235 -29.90 -14.69 6.31
N SER A 236 -30.66 -14.15 5.36
CA SER A 236 -31.41 -14.94 4.37
C SER A 236 -30.49 -15.57 3.33
N VAL A 237 -29.45 -14.84 2.90
CA VAL A 237 -28.36 -15.33 2.07
C VAL A 237 -27.11 -15.47 2.94
N LYS A 238 -26.64 -16.69 3.12
CA LYS A 238 -25.39 -16.95 3.87
C LYS A 238 -24.19 -16.50 3.03
N PRO A 239 -23.17 -15.88 3.63
CA PRO A 239 -21.99 -15.45 2.90
C PRO A 239 -21.16 -16.65 2.43
N THR A 240 -20.33 -16.43 1.41
CA THR A 240 -19.16 -17.28 1.21
C THR A 240 -18.17 -16.95 2.33
N PHE A 241 -18.26 -17.72 3.41
CA PHE A 241 -17.51 -17.50 4.63
C PHE A 241 -16.15 -18.20 4.57
N LEU A 242 -15.06 -17.45 4.76
CA LEU A 242 -13.70 -18.00 4.79
C LEU A 242 -13.07 -17.78 6.16
N THR A 243 -12.54 -18.84 6.74
CA THR A 243 -11.74 -18.81 7.96
C THR A 243 -10.27 -18.62 7.60
N LEU A 244 -9.42 -18.33 8.59
CA LEU A 244 -7.99 -18.54 8.45
C LEU A 244 -7.70 -20.00 8.04
N TRP A 245 -6.59 -20.19 7.33
CA TRP A 245 -6.14 -21.52 6.92
C TRP A 245 -6.09 -22.50 8.09
N TYR A 246 -6.56 -23.71 7.84
CA TYR A 246 -6.66 -24.78 8.84
C TYR A 246 -7.67 -24.56 9.98
N GLU A 247 -8.43 -23.46 10.00
CA GLU A 247 -9.44 -23.12 11.02
C GLU A 247 -10.90 -23.33 10.54
N SER A 248 -11.13 -24.06 9.45
CA SER A 248 -12.50 -24.29 8.96
C SER A 248 -13.31 -25.26 9.82
N GLN A 249 -12.68 -26.05 10.70
CA GLN A 249 -13.40 -27.02 11.54
C GLN A 249 -14.24 -26.31 12.61
N GLU A 250 -13.74 -25.19 13.09
CA GLU A 250 -14.30 -24.28 14.08
C GLU A 250 -15.63 -23.69 13.60
N ALA A 251 -15.80 -23.52 12.29
CA ALA A 251 -17.03 -23.06 11.66
C ALA A 251 -17.86 -24.18 11.00
N GLY A 252 -17.28 -25.36 10.79
CA GLY A 252 -17.93 -26.53 10.20
C GLY A 252 -18.55 -26.23 8.84
N ALA A 253 -19.80 -26.63 8.63
CA ALA A 253 -20.52 -26.44 7.36
C ALA A 253 -20.73 -24.96 6.97
N ASN A 254 -20.54 -24.02 7.90
CA ASN A 254 -20.61 -22.59 7.61
C ASN A 254 -19.41 -22.11 6.80
N ALA A 255 -18.22 -22.66 7.02
CA ALA A 255 -17.03 -22.35 6.23
C ALA A 255 -17.17 -22.89 4.80
N LYS A 256 -16.91 -22.04 3.81
CA LYS A 256 -16.88 -22.38 2.38
C LYS A 256 -15.47 -22.50 1.83
N GLY A 257 -14.49 -22.14 2.65
CA GLY A 257 -13.10 -22.14 2.26
C GLY A 257 -12.22 -21.50 3.32
N GLU A 258 -10.97 -21.28 2.94
CA GLU A 258 -9.97 -20.70 3.82
C GLU A 258 -9.06 -19.72 3.08
N TYR A 259 -8.45 -18.82 3.84
CA TYR A 259 -7.40 -17.94 3.35
C TYR A 259 -6.14 -18.00 4.22
N PRO A 260 -4.94 -18.07 3.62
CA PRO A 260 -3.68 -18.19 4.37
C PRO A 260 -3.19 -16.84 4.92
N TRP A 261 -2.42 -16.88 6.00
CA TRP A 261 -1.73 -15.71 6.57
C TRP A 261 -0.20 -15.92 6.61
N ILE A 262 0.54 -14.94 7.14
CA ILE A 262 1.99 -15.05 7.31
C ILE A 262 2.31 -15.99 8.48
N TYR A 263 3.30 -16.88 8.30
CA TYR A 263 3.71 -17.83 9.32
C TYR A 263 5.19 -18.22 9.21
N SER A 264 5.76 -18.74 10.30
CA SER A 264 7.20 -18.91 10.49
C SER A 264 7.86 -19.93 9.57
N ASP A 265 7.09 -20.86 9.00
CA ASP A 265 7.56 -21.89 8.06
C ASP A 265 7.61 -21.40 6.60
N PHE A 266 7.31 -20.11 6.37
CA PHE A 266 7.55 -19.38 5.13
C PHE A 266 7.02 -20.10 3.87
N THR A 267 7.88 -20.33 2.88
CA THR A 267 7.50 -20.95 1.61
C THR A 267 7.15 -22.42 1.74
N THR A 268 7.67 -23.13 2.75
CA THR A 268 7.31 -24.52 3.05
C THR A 268 5.84 -24.62 3.43
N GLY A 269 5.37 -23.75 4.32
CA GLY A 269 3.96 -23.69 4.74
C GLY A 269 3.02 -23.36 3.59
N LEU A 270 3.39 -22.37 2.76
CA LEU A 270 2.63 -22.01 1.56
C LEU A 270 2.53 -23.16 0.56
N GLN A 271 3.66 -23.82 0.25
CA GLN A 271 3.68 -24.96 -0.66
C GLN A 271 2.83 -26.12 -0.13
N ASN A 272 2.95 -26.43 1.16
CA ASN A 272 2.14 -27.46 1.80
C ASN A 272 0.65 -27.11 1.72
N PHE A 273 0.27 -25.87 2.05
CA PHE A 273 -1.10 -25.40 1.93
C PHE A 273 -1.60 -25.57 0.50
N TYR A 274 -0.87 -25.07 -0.51
CA TYR A 274 -1.29 -25.14 -1.91
C TYR A 274 -1.46 -26.58 -2.42
N ASN A 275 -0.53 -27.47 -2.09
CA ASN A 275 -0.50 -28.84 -2.62
C ASN A 275 -1.44 -29.80 -1.87
N ASN A 276 -1.62 -29.63 -0.56
CA ASN A 276 -2.18 -30.67 0.30
C ASN A 276 -3.51 -30.29 0.98
N ARG A 277 -3.98 -29.03 0.87
CA ARG A 277 -5.24 -28.58 1.49
C ARG A 277 -6.37 -28.47 0.45
N PRO A 278 -7.21 -29.50 0.24
CA PRO A 278 -8.34 -29.42 -0.70
C PRO A 278 -9.48 -28.57 -0.12
N LEU A 279 -9.89 -27.52 -0.83
CA LEU A 279 -10.95 -26.60 -0.41
C LEU A 279 -11.79 -26.18 -1.62
N GLY A 280 -13.08 -25.94 -1.42
CA GLY A 280 -13.97 -25.43 -2.46
C GLY A 280 -13.65 -23.98 -2.85
N VAL A 281 -13.43 -23.11 -1.86
CA VAL A 281 -12.87 -21.78 -2.05
C VAL A 281 -11.52 -21.72 -1.35
N LYS A 282 -10.47 -21.34 -2.08
CA LYS A 282 -9.10 -21.30 -1.56
C LYS A 282 -8.39 -20.05 -2.03
N PHE A 283 -7.94 -19.24 -1.09
CA PHE A 283 -7.15 -18.05 -1.40
C PHE A 283 -5.66 -18.39 -1.37
N GLY A 284 -4.88 -17.72 -2.21
CA GLY A 284 -3.44 -17.60 -2.05
C GLY A 284 -3.07 -16.40 -1.19
N VAL A 285 -1.82 -16.33 -0.77
CA VAL A 285 -1.24 -15.14 -0.14
C VAL A 285 0.14 -14.82 -0.71
N ALA A 286 0.41 -13.52 -0.85
CA ALA A 286 1.74 -12.97 -0.99
C ALA A 286 2.00 -11.96 0.14
N TYR A 287 3.18 -12.01 0.73
CA TYR A 287 3.58 -11.13 1.82
C TYR A 287 5.05 -10.73 1.70
N PRO A 288 5.43 -9.51 2.10
CA PRO A 288 6.75 -8.97 1.83
C PRO A 288 7.83 -9.40 2.83
N GLY A 289 7.44 -9.95 3.97
CA GLY A 289 8.29 -10.28 5.10
C GLY A 289 7.44 -10.24 6.37
N PHE A 290 8.08 -10.42 7.53
CA PHE A 290 7.45 -10.30 8.84
C PHE A 290 8.50 -9.87 9.85
N ASN A 291 8.34 -8.68 10.43
CA ASN A 291 9.27 -8.15 11.40
C ASN A 291 8.51 -7.25 12.36
N THR A 292 7.91 -7.88 13.37
CA THR A 292 7.01 -7.21 14.28
C THR A 292 7.73 -6.27 15.24
N PHE A 293 7.14 -5.09 15.43
CA PHE A 293 7.55 -4.11 16.41
C PHE A 293 6.97 -4.39 17.81
N TYR A 294 6.12 -5.41 17.99
CA TYR A 294 5.38 -5.63 19.24
C TYR A 294 6.27 -5.62 20.48
N THR A 295 7.32 -6.45 20.53
CA THR A 295 8.24 -6.48 21.68
C THR A 295 8.90 -5.11 21.93
N ALA A 296 9.37 -4.43 20.88
CA ALA A 296 9.97 -3.10 21.00
C ALA A 296 8.96 -2.01 21.37
N GLY A 297 7.69 -2.21 21.04
CA GLY A 297 6.53 -1.39 21.36
C GLY A 297 5.91 -1.68 22.73
N GLY A 298 6.41 -2.68 23.46
CA GLY A 298 5.88 -3.10 24.77
C GLY A 298 4.62 -3.96 24.70
N TRP A 299 4.37 -4.61 23.57
CA TRP A 299 3.28 -5.56 23.35
C TRP A 299 3.79 -6.99 23.30
N GLY A 300 2.93 -7.96 23.63
CA GLY A 300 3.19 -9.38 23.40
C GLY A 300 2.98 -9.74 21.93
N GLY A 301 3.71 -10.73 21.44
CA GLY A 301 3.62 -11.14 20.04
C GLY A 301 4.57 -12.27 19.68
N PRO A 302 4.54 -12.73 18.41
CA PRO A 302 5.45 -13.75 17.91
C PRO A 302 6.92 -13.34 18.05
N GLY A 303 7.77 -14.29 18.44
CA GLY A 303 9.22 -14.11 18.60
C GLY A 303 10.06 -14.47 17.37
N TRP A 304 9.42 -14.68 16.22
CA TRP A 304 10.07 -15.03 14.95
C TRP A 304 9.93 -13.90 13.92
N SER A 305 10.78 -13.93 12.90
CA SER A 305 10.75 -12.97 11.79
C SER A 305 11.06 -13.64 10.46
N LEU A 306 10.62 -13.01 9.38
CA LEU A 306 10.94 -13.34 8.00
C LEU A 306 11.53 -12.09 7.34
N ALA A 307 12.77 -12.18 6.85
CA ALA A 307 13.43 -11.05 6.21
C ALA A 307 12.73 -10.64 4.91
N HIS A 308 12.69 -9.34 4.61
CA HIS A 308 12.14 -8.80 3.36
C HIS A 308 13.03 -9.07 2.14
N ASN A 309 14.35 -9.10 2.32
CA ASN A 309 15.35 -9.25 1.25
C ASN A 309 15.12 -8.25 0.11
N GLY A 310 14.99 -6.97 0.46
CA GLY A 310 14.48 -5.95 -0.45
C GLY A 310 13.02 -6.24 -0.81
N THR A 311 12.75 -6.51 -2.09
CA THR A 311 11.44 -6.99 -2.56
C THR A 311 11.41 -8.49 -2.85
N GLY A 312 12.51 -9.21 -2.57
CA GLY A 312 12.70 -10.61 -2.95
C GLY A 312 11.68 -11.55 -2.31
N THR A 313 11.43 -11.41 -1.01
CA THR A 313 10.45 -12.24 -0.28
C THR A 313 9.03 -12.04 -0.82
N PHE A 314 8.65 -10.79 -1.11
CA PHE A 314 7.37 -10.49 -1.76
C PHE A 314 7.27 -11.15 -3.14
N GLY A 315 8.30 -11.01 -3.96
CA GLY A 315 8.35 -11.62 -5.30
C GLY A 315 8.22 -13.15 -5.24
N GLN A 316 8.90 -13.79 -4.28
CA GLN A 316 8.88 -15.24 -4.11
C GLN A 316 7.50 -15.76 -3.67
N THR A 317 6.89 -15.15 -2.66
CA THR A 317 5.55 -15.56 -2.18
C THR A 317 4.47 -15.30 -3.24
N LEU A 318 4.60 -14.19 -3.98
CA LEU A 318 3.71 -13.88 -5.11
C LEU A 318 3.83 -14.90 -6.23
N ASP A 319 5.03 -15.33 -6.61
CA ASP A 319 5.21 -16.37 -7.63
C ASP A 319 4.60 -17.70 -7.20
N LEU A 320 4.75 -18.10 -5.92
CA LEU A 320 4.10 -19.30 -5.41
C LEU A 320 2.57 -19.23 -5.52
N ALA A 321 1.97 -18.10 -5.11
CA ALA A 321 0.53 -17.92 -5.20
C ALA A 321 0.04 -17.92 -6.66
N LYS A 322 0.74 -17.20 -7.55
CA LYS A 322 0.42 -17.13 -8.98
C LYS A 322 0.46 -18.51 -9.64
N ASN A 323 1.49 -19.30 -9.35
CA ASN A 323 1.73 -20.60 -9.96
C ASN A 323 0.92 -21.74 -9.32
N SER A 324 0.19 -21.47 -8.23
CA SER A 324 -0.73 -22.43 -7.61
C SER A 324 -2.05 -22.57 -8.37
N GLY A 325 -2.94 -23.47 -7.93
CA GLY A 325 -4.29 -23.65 -8.48
C GLY A 325 -5.35 -22.66 -7.98
N VAL A 326 -5.01 -21.70 -7.11
CA VAL A 326 -5.99 -20.76 -6.54
C VAL A 326 -6.50 -19.74 -7.57
N ASN A 327 -7.71 -19.21 -7.38
CA ASN A 327 -8.31 -18.18 -8.25
C ASN A 327 -8.25 -16.77 -7.66
N TRP A 328 -8.03 -16.67 -6.35
CA TRP A 328 -7.98 -15.42 -5.60
C TRP A 328 -6.67 -15.39 -4.80
N ILE A 329 -5.97 -14.27 -4.81
CA ILE A 329 -4.72 -14.07 -4.08
C ILE A 329 -4.91 -12.83 -3.22
N GLN A 330 -4.69 -12.96 -1.92
CA GLN A 330 -4.59 -11.80 -1.05
C GLN A 330 -3.13 -11.32 -0.97
N LEU A 331 -2.95 -10.02 -0.79
CA LEU A 331 -1.68 -9.40 -0.44
C LEU A 331 -1.76 -9.04 1.06
N ALA A 332 -0.90 -9.65 1.85
CA ALA A 332 -0.83 -9.47 3.30
C ALA A 332 0.44 -8.69 3.64
N THR A 333 0.38 -7.37 3.84
CA THR A 333 -0.79 -6.48 3.92
C THR A 333 -0.54 -5.18 3.18
N TRP A 334 -1.58 -4.35 3.01
CA TRP A 334 -1.40 -2.96 2.56
C TRP A 334 -0.52 -2.20 3.55
N ASN A 335 -0.94 -2.13 4.82
CA ASN A 335 -0.42 -1.15 5.77
C ASN A 335 -0.30 -1.65 7.22
N ASP A 336 -0.11 -2.94 7.47
CA ASP A 336 0.21 -3.38 8.83
C ASP A 336 1.67 -3.08 9.18
N TYR A 337 1.87 -1.83 9.61
CA TYR A 337 3.17 -1.31 10.05
C TYR A 337 3.67 -1.93 11.34
N GLY A 338 2.78 -2.41 12.21
CA GLY A 338 3.14 -3.03 13.49
C GLY A 338 3.83 -4.37 13.26
N GLU A 339 3.38 -5.13 12.26
CA GLU A 339 3.95 -6.46 11.93
C GLU A 339 5.07 -6.42 10.89
N GLY A 340 5.27 -5.29 10.22
CA GLY A 340 6.27 -5.22 9.16
C GLY A 340 5.83 -5.89 7.86
N THR A 341 4.53 -6.07 7.64
CA THR A 341 4.00 -6.80 6.47
C THR A 341 3.47 -5.86 5.37
N MET A 342 3.65 -4.54 5.52
CA MET A 342 3.15 -3.53 4.58
C MET A 342 3.76 -3.64 3.17
N ILE A 343 2.92 -3.43 2.16
CA ILE A 343 3.34 -3.14 0.78
C ILE A 343 3.11 -1.67 0.39
N GLU A 344 2.40 -0.90 1.22
CA GLU A 344 2.26 0.54 1.08
C GLU A 344 3.66 1.20 1.05
N PRO A 345 3.91 2.22 0.20
CA PRO A 345 5.23 2.81 0.08
C PRO A 345 5.78 3.33 1.39
N THR A 346 7.04 2.98 1.68
CA THR A 346 7.78 3.42 2.88
C THR A 346 9.08 4.11 2.50
N ARG A 347 9.76 4.74 3.46
CA ARG A 347 11.12 5.27 3.24
C ARG A 347 12.14 4.16 2.94
N GLU A 348 11.92 2.98 3.49
CA GLU A 348 12.83 1.84 3.40
C GLU A 348 12.72 1.12 2.04
N PHE A 349 11.51 1.04 1.49
CA PHE A 349 11.23 0.27 0.28
C PHE A 349 10.82 1.13 -0.93
N GLY A 350 10.53 2.42 -0.72
CA GLY A 350 9.94 3.28 -1.75
C GLY A 350 8.69 2.63 -2.33
N TYR A 351 8.58 2.61 -3.65
CA TYR A 351 7.50 1.93 -4.38
C TYR A 351 7.83 0.48 -4.76
N GLY A 352 8.92 -0.10 -4.23
CA GLY A 352 9.49 -1.37 -4.69
C GLY A 352 8.51 -2.54 -4.70
N PHE A 353 7.65 -2.67 -3.69
CA PHE A 353 6.64 -3.74 -3.66
C PHE A 353 5.57 -3.53 -4.73
N LEU A 354 5.10 -2.29 -4.94
CA LEU A 354 4.08 -1.99 -5.93
C LEU A 354 4.63 -2.13 -7.36
N THR A 355 5.86 -1.74 -7.63
CA THR A 355 6.49 -1.94 -8.95
C THR A 355 6.78 -3.42 -9.21
N THR A 356 7.17 -4.18 -8.17
CA THR A 356 7.27 -5.65 -8.26
C THR A 356 5.91 -6.26 -8.61
N LEU A 357 4.82 -5.79 -7.99
CA LEU A 357 3.46 -6.24 -8.31
C LEU A 357 3.08 -5.89 -9.76
N GLN A 358 3.30 -4.65 -10.20
CA GLN A 358 3.03 -4.20 -11.58
C GLN A 358 3.72 -5.12 -12.59
N GLN A 359 5.02 -5.39 -12.40
CA GLN A 359 5.80 -6.28 -13.26
C GLN A 359 5.25 -7.71 -13.26
N LYS A 360 4.98 -8.28 -12.07
CA LYS A 360 4.51 -9.65 -11.92
C LYS A 360 3.11 -9.85 -12.48
N LEU A 361 2.27 -8.82 -12.51
CA LEU A 361 0.92 -8.86 -13.08
C LEU A 361 0.89 -8.43 -14.56
N GLY A 362 1.96 -7.82 -15.06
CA GLY A 362 2.02 -7.23 -16.41
C GLY A 362 1.06 -6.06 -16.57
N VAL A 363 1.04 -5.17 -15.57
CA VAL A 363 0.34 -3.89 -15.62
C VAL A 363 1.20 -2.89 -16.42
N PRO A 364 0.64 -2.06 -17.33
CA PRO A 364 1.42 -1.18 -18.19
C PRO A 364 1.90 0.12 -17.50
N TYR A 365 1.69 0.23 -16.19
CA TYR A 365 2.13 1.37 -15.39
C TYR A 365 3.44 1.06 -14.67
N ASN A 366 4.10 2.12 -14.22
CA ASN A 366 5.41 2.06 -13.59
C ASN A 366 5.49 3.03 -12.42
N GLN A 367 6.68 3.17 -11.82
CA GLN A 367 6.89 4.00 -10.64
C GLN A 367 6.49 5.47 -10.83
N SER A 368 6.73 6.07 -12.01
CA SER A 368 6.42 7.49 -12.23
C SER A 368 4.93 7.80 -12.10
N HIS A 369 4.08 6.84 -12.45
CA HIS A 369 2.62 6.93 -12.26
C HIS A 369 2.23 6.92 -10.77
N LEU A 370 2.89 6.09 -9.97
CA LEU A 370 2.69 6.02 -8.52
C LEU A 370 3.13 7.31 -7.83
N GLU A 371 4.25 7.89 -8.26
CA GLU A 371 4.74 9.17 -7.75
C GLU A 371 3.87 10.35 -8.19
N LEU A 372 3.24 10.28 -9.37
CA LEU A 372 2.27 11.29 -9.79
C LEU A 372 1.01 11.25 -8.90
N ILE A 373 0.58 10.07 -8.46
CA ILE A 373 -0.49 9.91 -7.46
C ILE A 373 -0.06 10.51 -6.11
N ALA A 374 1.20 10.30 -5.69
CA ALA A 374 1.74 10.95 -4.50
C ALA A 374 1.76 12.48 -4.64
N LYS A 375 2.09 13.01 -5.82
CA LYS A 375 2.04 14.45 -6.09
C LYS A 375 0.62 15.02 -5.97
N LEU A 376 -0.40 14.28 -6.40
CA LEU A 376 -1.81 14.65 -6.15
C LEU A 376 -2.07 14.76 -4.65
N TYR A 377 -1.68 13.76 -3.87
CA TYR A 377 -1.82 13.78 -2.40
C TYR A 377 -1.09 14.97 -1.75
N GLU A 378 0.16 15.23 -2.13
CA GLU A 378 0.94 16.36 -1.62
C GLU A 378 0.26 17.69 -1.94
N GLN A 379 -0.25 17.87 -3.17
CA GLN A 379 -0.98 19.08 -3.55
C GLN A 379 -2.33 19.20 -2.83
N ARG A 380 -3.03 18.09 -2.54
CA ARG A 380 -4.24 18.12 -1.71
C ARG A 380 -3.95 18.75 -0.35
N LYS A 381 -2.84 18.34 0.28
CA LYS A 381 -2.41 18.87 1.59
C LYS A 381 -1.91 20.30 1.49
N GLN A 382 -1.08 20.62 0.49
CA GLN A 382 -0.54 21.97 0.29
C GLN A 382 -1.63 23.02 0.06
N TYR A 383 -2.63 22.68 -0.76
CA TYR A 383 -3.68 23.59 -1.19
C TYR A 383 -5.02 23.32 -0.49
N ALA A 384 -4.99 22.83 0.75
CA ALA A 384 -6.19 22.41 1.48
C ALA A 384 -7.25 23.52 1.62
N ASN A 385 -6.82 24.79 1.68
CA ASN A 385 -7.70 25.96 1.84
C ASN A 385 -7.98 26.70 0.51
N ASP A 386 -7.52 26.18 -0.63
CA ASP A 386 -7.75 26.78 -1.95
C ASP A 386 -8.79 25.97 -2.73
N SER A 387 -10.04 26.43 -2.70
CA SER A 387 -11.16 25.73 -3.34
C SER A 387 -11.01 25.59 -4.85
N ALA A 388 -10.43 26.57 -5.53
CA ALA A 388 -10.19 26.52 -6.97
C ALA A 388 -9.13 25.46 -7.31
N LYS A 389 -8.05 25.40 -6.54
CA LYS A 389 -7.04 24.36 -6.72
C LYS A 389 -7.58 22.98 -6.37
N GLN A 390 -8.39 22.84 -5.32
CA GLN A 390 -9.06 21.56 -5.00
C GLN A 390 -9.96 21.07 -6.13
N ALA A 391 -10.66 21.96 -6.85
CA ALA A 391 -11.46 21.58 -8.02
C ALA A 391 -10.59 21.05 -9.18
N GLN A 392 -9.43 21.65 -9.42
CA GLN A 392 -8.45 21.13 -10.38
C GLN A 392 -7.94 19.75 -9.96
N LEU A 393 -7.63 19.55 -8.68
CA LEU A 393 -7.17 18.28 -8.15
C LEU A 393 -8.24 17.19 -8.22
N ASN A 394 -9.54 17.54 -8.10
CA ASN A 394 -10.64 16.61 -8.37
C ASN A 394 -10.61 16.14 -9.83
N THR A 395 -10.35 17.05 -10.77
CA THR A 395 -10.23 16.69 -12.19
C THR A 395 -9.02 15.76 -12.43
N ALA A 396 -7.89 16.02 -11.77
CA ALA A 396 -6.72 15.14 -11.82
C ALA A 396 -7.02 13.74 -11.24
N PHE A 397 -7.74 13.67 -10.11
CA PHE A 397 -8.24 12.43 -9.54
C PHE A 397 -9.12 11.67 -10.55
N ASP A 398 -10.07 12.33 -11.20
CA ASP A 398 -10.94 11.72 -12.21
C ASP A 398 -10.15 11.19 -13.41
N HIS A 399 -9.08 11.89 -13.83
CA HIS A 399 -8.17 11.39 -14.85
C HIS A 399 -7.48 10.10 -14.42
N PHE A 400 -6.99 10.02 -13.18
CA PHE A 400 -6.40 8.78 -12.66
C PHE A 400 -7.41 7.63 -12.60
N VAL A 401 -8.62 7.89 -12.08
CA VAL A 401 -9.71 6.90 -12.00
C VAL A 401 -10.02 6.30 -13.38
N ASN A 402 -9.98 7.15 -14.41
CA ASN A 402 -10.22 6.79 -15.81
C ASN A 402 -8.96 6.33 -16.56
N LEU A 403 -7.87 6.02 -15.85
CA LEU A 403 -6.64 5.49 -16.45
C LEU A 403 -5.98 6.42 -17.48
N ARG A 404 -6.08 7.74 -17.25
CA ARG A 404 -5.49 8.83 -18.06
C ARG A 404 -4.43 9.59 -17.25
N PRO A 405 -3.34 8.95 -16.83
CA PRO A 405 -2.33 9.59 -15.98
C PRO A 405 -1.63 10.77 -16.65
N ASP A 406 -1.48 10.77 -17.98
CA ASP A 406 -0.89 11.88 -18.73
C ASP A 406 -1.73 13.17 -18.62
N GLU A 407 -3.05 13.04 -18.61
CA GLU A 407 -3.95 14.17 -18.42
C GLU A 407 -3.92 14.68 -16.97
N ALA A 408 -3.84 13.75 -16.00
CA ALA A 408 -3.61 14.13 -14.60
C ALA A 408 -2.28 14.88 -14.44
N ALA A 409 -1.22 14.44 -15.13
CA ALA A 409 0.09 15.07 -15.09
C ALA A 409 0.06 16.52 -15.56
N LYS A 410 -0.67 16.82 -16.65
CA LYS A 410 -0.85 18.20 -17.13
C LYS A 410 -1.40 19.10 -16.03
N ILE A 411 -2.40 18.65 -15.26
CA ILE A 411 -2.99 19.45 -14.19
C ILE A 411 -2.02 19.61 -13.01
N LEU A 412 -1.40 18.51 -12.59
CA LEU A 412 -0.51 18.48 -11.43
C LEU A 412 0.80 19.24 -11.69
N ASN A 413 1.20 19.39 -12.94
CA ASN A 413 2.40 20.13 -13.34
C ASN A 413 2.11 21.60 -13.72
N GLY A 414 0.85 22.06 -13.62
CA GLY A 414 0.49 23.47 -13.82
C GLY A 414 0.01 23.85 -15.23
N GLY A 415 -0.30 22.87 -16.09
CA GLY A 415 -0.85 23.05 -17.44
C GLY A 415 0.24 23.28 -18.51
N THR A 416 0.20 22.46 -19.57
CA THR A 416 1.03 22.50 -20.81
C THR A 416 2.52 22.83 -20.70
N THR A 417 3.16 22.66 -19.56
CA THR A 417 4.59 22.41 -19.58
C THR A 417 4.76 20.97 -20.00
N THR A 418 4.97 20.76 -21.30
CA THR A 418 5.81 19.65 -21.76
C THR A 418 6.97 19.56 -20.76
N PRO A 419 7.31 18.38 -20.21
CA PRO A 419 8.51 18.23 -19.40
C PRO A 419 9.63 18.99 -20.11
N PRO A 420 10.38 19.88 -19.44
CA PRO A 420 11.37 20.69 -20.12
C PRO A 420 12.21 19.77 -21.01
N THR A 421 12.19 20.00 -22.33
CA THR A 421 12.92 19.13 -23.27
C THR A 421 14.43 19.34 -23.16
N ASP A 422 14.89 20.22 -22.28
CA ASP A 422 16.29 20.49 -21.96
C ASP A 422 16.84 19.52 -20.89
N ASN A 423 16.54 18.25 -21.06
CA ASN A 423 17.17 17.18 -20.28
C ASN A 423 18.70 17.32 -20.37
N PRO A 424 19.41 17.43 -19.23
CA PRO A 424 20.87 17.44 -19.24
C PRO A 424 21.40 16.22 -19.98
N ALA A 425 22.35 16.45 -20.89
CA ALA A 425 22.95 15.37 -21.65
C ALA A 425 23.75 14.44 -20.73
N VAL A 426 23.60 13.14 -20.95
CA VAL A 426 24.46 12.11 -20.33
C VAL A 426 25.51 11.72 -21.35
N THR A 427 26.78 11.93 -21.02
CA THR A 427 27.87 11.53 -21.91
C THR A 427 27.93 10.01 -21.96
N ASN A 428 27.93 9.46 -23.18
CA ASN A 428 28.05 8.01 -23.41
C ASN A 428 27.00 7.21 -22.61
N ALA A 429 25.74 7.63 -22.72
CA ALA A 429 24.60 7.08 -21.99
C ALA A 429 24.39 5.57 -22.18
N GLY A 430 24.74 5.06 -23.37
CA GLY A 430 24.61 3.65 -23.73
C GLY A 430 25.94 2.87 -23.76
N PHE A 431 27.02 3.43 -23.20
CA PHE A 431 28.32 2.76 -23.06
C PHE A 431 29.00 2.27 -24.36
N GLU A 432 28.57 2.77 -25.53
CA GLU A 432 29.14 2.45 -26.84
C GLU A 432 30.56 2.96 -27.05
N SER A 433 31.02 3.90 -26.23
CA SER A 433 32.41 4.38 -26.20
C SER A 433 33.16 3.92 -24.94
N GLY A 434 32.88 2.69 -24.50
CA GLY A 434 33.46 2.11 -23.29
C GLY A 434 33.08 2.90 -22.05
N MET A 435 34.03 3.13 -21.14
CA MET A 435 33.81 3.91 -19.91
C MET A 435 33.99 5.43 -20.09
N SER A 436 34.11 5.93 -21.32
CA SER A 436 34.35 7.35 -21.57
C SER A 436 33.26 8.22 -20.94
N GLY A 437 33.65 9.24 -20.15
CA GLY A 437 32.74 10.11 -19.42
C GLY A 437 32.18 9.55 -18.11
N TRP A 438 32.56 8.33 -17.73
CA TRP A 438 32.12 7.68 -16.49
C TRP A 438 33.32 7.45 -15.55
N ASN A 439 33.11 7.70 -14.28
CA ASN A 439 34.08 7.44 -13.21
C ASN A 439 33.69 6.16 -12.49
N THR A 440 34.68 5.52 -11.86
CA THR A 440 34.47 4.34 -11.03
C THR A 440 35.21 4.51 -9.72
N TRP A 441 34.49 4.29 -8.63
CA TRP A 441 35.04 4.27 -7.28
C TRP A 441 34.70 2.94 -6.61
N SER A 442 35.61 2.45 -5.76
CA SER A 442 35.40 1.25 -4.95
C SER A 442 36.05 1.44 -3.59
N PRO A 443 35.36 1.12 -2.47
CA PRO A 443 35.96 1.21 -1.14
C PRO A 443 37.02 0.13 -0.88
N ASN A 444 36.92 -0.99 -1.59
CA ASN A 444 37.71 -2.19 -1.33
C ASN A 444 38.66 -2.52 -2.50
N ASN A 445 39.02 -1.52 -3.32
CA ASN A 445 39.86 -1.69 -4.52
C ASN A 445 39.34 -2.72 -5.54
N THR A 446 38.02 -2.88 -5.62
CA THR A 446 37.34 -3.79 -6.56
C THR A 446 36.76 -3.06 -7.77
N ALA A 447 37.33 -1.91 -8.14
CA ALA A 447 36.85 -1.08 -9.25
C ALA A 447 36.86 -1.83 -10.60
N GLY A 448 37.75 -2.83 -10.77
CA GLY A 448 37.79 -3.69 -11.95
C GLY A 448 36.53 -4.56 -12.15
N ALA A 449 35.62 -4.60 -11.17
CA ALA A 449 34.31 -5.22 -11.35
C ALA A 449 33.39 -4.39 -12.26
N ALA A 450 33.70 -3.11 -12.50
CA ALA A 450 32.98 -2.27 -13.45
C ALA A 450 33.73 -2.23 -14.79
N PHE A 451 33.06 -2.68 -15.85
CA PHE A 451 33.59 -2.65 -17.20
C PHE A 451 32.45 -2.60 -18.22
N THR A 452 32.78 -2.30 -19.47
CA THR A 452 31.82 -2.38 -20.57
C THR A 452 32.03 -3.64 -21.37
N GLU A 453 30.96 -4.27 -21.83
CA GLU A 453 31.01 -5.46 -22.68
C GLU A 453 29.79 -5.54 -23.60
N THR A 454 29.81 -6.51 -24.52
CA THR A 454 28.72 -6.79 -25.46
C THR A 454 27.95 -8.08 -25.13
N TYR A 455 28.24 -8.71 -23.99
CA TYR A 455 27.69 -10.00 -23.62
C TYR A 455 26.18 -9.93 -23.38
N ASN A 456 25.40 -10.65 -24.19
CA ASN A 456 23.94 -10.58 -24.25
C ASN A 456 23.35 -9.21 -24.66
N GLY A 457 24.17 -8.34 -25.25
CA GLY A 457 23.76 -7.07 -25.85
C GLY A 457 23.26 -6.02 -24.87
N GLY A 458 23.36 -4.75 -25.27
CA GLY A 458 22.66 -3.64 -24.63
C GLY A 458 21.14 -3.74 -24.80
N TYR A 459 20.39 -2.80 -24.23
CA TYR A 459 18.94 -2.73 -24.38
C TYR A 459 18.55 -2.43 -25.83
N ASN A 460 19.16 -1.42 -26.44
CA ASN A 460 18.97 -1.03 -27.85
C ASN A 460 20.29 -0.85 -28.60
N SER A 461 21.36 -1.41 -28.06
CA SER A 461 22.73 -1.16 -28.49
C SER A 461 23.59 -2.42 -28.31
N ALA A 462 24.88 -2.33 -28.65
CA ALA A 462 25.77 -3.49 -28.55
C ALA A 462 26.38 -3.59 -27.15
N ASN A 463 26.82 -2.47 -26.59
CA ASN A 463 27.51 -2.40 -25.32
C ASN A 463 26.56 -2.04 -24.18
N HIS A 464 26.98 -2.36 -22.96
CA HIS A 464 26.40 -1.85 -21.73
C HIS A 464 27.48 -1.78 -20.64
N LEU A 465 27.21 -1.05 -19.55
CA LEU A 465 27.99 -1.19 -18.33
C LEU A 465 27.65 -2.53 -17.67
N THR A 466 28.67 -3.21 -17.17
CA THR A 466 28.57 -4.40 -16.32
C THR A 466 29.25 -4.14 -14.99
N HIS A 467 28.56 -4.49 -13.91
CA HIS A 467 29.13 -4.70 -12.59
C HIS A 467 29.16 -6.20 -12.30
N TYR A 468 30.33 -6.84 -12.39
CA TYR A 468 30.53 -8.27 -12.15
C TYR A 468 31.99 -8.55 -11.72
N SER A 469 32.16 -9.52 -10.82
CA SER A 469 33.47 -10.08 -10.47
C SER A 469 33.29 -11.54 -10.05
N PRO A 470 34.28 -12.43 -10.26
CA PRO A 470 34.27 -13.79 -9.71
C PRO A 470 34.41 -13.83 -8.17
N GLY A 471 34.63 -12.70 -7.51
CA GLY A 471 34.66 -12.57 -6.05
C GLY A 471 33.73 -11.47 -5.55
N ALA A 472 33.77 -11.21 -4.23
CA ALA A 472 33.06 -10.07 -3.64
C ALA A 472 33.56 -8.75 -4.24
N PHE A 473 32.64 -7.81 -4.42
CA PHE A 473 32.98 -6.48 -4.94
C PHE A 473 32.02 -5.42 -4.42
N GLU A 474 32.48 -4.18 -4.39
CA GLU A 474 31.64 -3.00 -4.24
C GLU A 474 32.14 -1.93 -5.22
N THR A 475 31.26 -1.46 -6.09
CA THR A 475 31.65 -0.49 -7.11
C THR A 475 30.55 0.52 -7.40
N TRP A 476 30.96 1.79 -7.48
CA TRP A 476 30.16 2.96 -7.80
C TRP A 476 30.63 3.50 -9.14
N THR A 477 29.83 3.27 -10.19
CA THR A 477 30.08 3.82 -11.52
C THR A 477 29.15 4.98 -11.76
N TYR A 478 29.70 6.16 -12.02
CA TYR A 478 28.94 7.41 -11.97
C TYR A 478 29.43 8.48 -12.94
N GLN A 479 28.53 9.40 -13.26
CA GLN A 479 28.83 10.65 -13.96
C GLN A 479 28.39 11.84 -13.09
N THR A 480 29.06 12.96 -13.26
CA THR A 480 28.69 14.23 -12.64
C THR A 480 28.34 15.22 -13.75
N VAL A 481 27.19 15.87 -13.63
CA VAL A 481 26.83 17.03 -14.44
C VAL A 481 26.76 18.27 -13.55
N SER A 482 27.28 19.38 -14.06
CA SER A 482 27.33 20.68 -13.38
C SER A 482 26.81 21.79 -14.30
N GLY A 483 26.43 22.92 -13.71
CA GLY A 483 25.86 24.05 -14.46
C GLY A 483 24.45 23.78 -15.00
N ILE A 484 23.77 22.75 -14.52
CA ILE A 484 22.37 22.47 -14.90
C ILE A 484 21.43 23.45 -14.19
N ALA A 485 20.31 23.77 -14.82
CA ALA A 485 19.34 24.68 -14.22
C ALA A 485 18.80 24.14 -12.89
N ASN A 486 18.52 25.02 -11.93
CA ASN A 486 17.82 24.62 -10.72
C ASN A 486 16.43 24.06 -11.09
N GLY A 487 16.03 23.00 -10.40
CA GLY A 487 14.79 22.29 -10.71
C GLY A 487 14.76 20.88 -10.16
N ASN A 488 13.68 20.19 -10.48
CA ASN A 488 13.49 18.80 -10.08
C ASN A 488 13.94 17.86 -11.20
N TYR A 489 14.68 16.83 -10.84
CA TYR A 489 15.26 15.88 -11.78
C TYR A 489 15.04 14.44 -11.33
N ARG A 490 15.09 13.53 -12.30
CA ARG A 490 15.21 12.09 -12.09
C ARG A 490 16.28 11.52 -12.98
N VAL A 491 16.84 10.39 -12.59
CA VAL A 491 17.72 9.61 -13.44
C VAL A 491 16.99 8.34 -13.83
N ARG A 492 16.87 8.11 -15.13
CA ARG A 492 16.25 6.93 -15.72
C ARG A 492 17.34 6.08 -16.37
N ALA A 493 17.24 4.77 -16.25
CA ALA A 493 18.12 3.86 -16.98
C ALA A 493 17.44 2.52 -17.22
N TRP A 494 17.93 1.78 -18.21
CA TRP A 494 17.62 0.37 -18.37
C TRP A 494 18.62 -0.46 -17.57
N VAL A 495 18.10 -1.43 -16.82
CA VAL A 495 18.93 -2.33 -16.02
C VAL A 495 18.55 -3.78 -16.25
N ARG A 496 19.52 -4.66 -16.08
CA ARG A 496 19.33 -6.10 -16.01
C ARG A 496 20.12 -6.64 -14.84
N LYS A 497 19.60 -7.61 -14.09
CA LYS A 497 20.26 -8.08 -12.85
C LYS A 497 20.03 -9.56 -12.61
N GLY A 498 21.11 -10.26 -12.30
CA GLY A 498 21.10 -11.64 -11.78
C GLY A 498 21.94 -11.77 -10.52
N GLY A 499 21.53 -12.68 -9.63
CA GLY A 499 22.22 -12.97 -8.38
C GLY A 499 21.87 -12.03 -7.21
N ASP A 500 22.52 -12.32 -6.08
CA ASP A 500 22.28 -11.69 -4.78
C ASP A 500 23.33 -10.63 -4.47
N PHE A 501 22.88 -9.54 -3.85
CA PHE A 501 23.69 -8.37 -3.54
C PHE A 501 23.42 -7.94 -2.09
N GLY A 502 24.45 -7.42 -1.41
CA GLY A 502 24.25 -6.65 -0.19
C GLY A 502 23.42 -5.40 -0.45
N PHE A 503 23.71 -4.73 -1.57
CA PHE A 503 22.82 -3.76 -2.18
C PHE A 503 23.09 -3.63 -3.69
N SER A 504 22.07 -3.26 -4.44
CA SER A 504 22.18 -2.88 -5.84
C SER A 504 21.19 -1.76 -6.11
N ARG A 505 21.65 -0.59 -6.51
CA ARG A 505 20.80 0.61 -6.62
C ARG A 505 21.23 1.53 -7.75
N LEU A 506 20.23 2.02 -8.49
CA LEU A 506 20.36 3.23 -9.30
C LEU A 506 20.22 4.40 -8.33
N GLN A 507 21.20 5.30 -8.30
CA GLN A 507 21.18 6.37 -7.31
C GLN A 507 21.67 7.69 -7.91
N ALA A 508 21.24 8.79 -7.31
CA ALA A 508 21.66 10.14 -7.65
C ALA A 508 21.77 11.02 -6.39
N LYS A 509 22.61 12.05 -6.43
CA LYS A 509 22.78 13.01 -5.34
C LYS A 509 23.12 14.41 -5.88
N THR A 510 22.69 15.43 -5.14
CA THR A 510 22.85 16.84 -5.52
C THR A 510 24.01 17.53 -4.80
N CYS A 511 24.86 16.75 -4.14
CA CYS A 511 26.08 17.21 -3.51
C CYS A 511 27.11 16.07 -3.37
N ALA A 512 28.36 16.40 -3.07
CA ALA A 512 29.44 15.40 -3.02
C ALA A 512 29.27 14.35 -1.89
N SER A 513 28.77 14.76 -0.72
CA SER A 513 28.79 13.97 0.52
C SER A 513 27.42 13.73 1.17
N CYS A 514 26.31 14.00 0.47
CA CYS A 514 24.96 13.72 0.97
C CYS A 514 24.54 12.28 0.68
N THR A 515 23.56 11.83 1.46
CA THR A 515 22.81 10.61 1.18
C THR A 515 22.16 10.71 -0.20
N PRO A 516 22.36 9.72 -1.07
CA PRO A 516 21.75 9.73 -2.39
C PRO A 516 20.27 9.35 -2.33
N ALA A 517 19.48 9.90 -3.25
CA ALA A 517 18.19 9.32 -3.60
C ALA A 517 18.45 8.06 -4.43
N ALA A 518 17.84 6.93 -4.06
CA ALA A 518 18.15 5.66 -4.66
C ALA A 518 16.92 4.79 -4.87
N THR A 519 16.93 4.05 -5.97
CA THR A 519 15.98 2.97 -6.27
C THR A 519 16.74 1.66 -6.24
N ASN A 520 16.39 0.79 -5.30
CA ASN A 520 16.97 -0.55 -5.23
C ASN A 520 16.50 -1.39 -6.43
N LEU A 521 17.43 -2.08 -7.05
CA LEU A 521 17.14 -3.01 -8.15
C LEU A 521 16.54 -4.31 -7.56
N GLY A 522 15.43 -4.76 -8.15
CA GLY A 522 14.87 -6.09 -7.94
C GLY A 522 15.69 -7.18 -8.65
N THR A 523 15.04 -8.26 -9.07
CA THR A 523 15.68 -9.32 -9.88
C THR A 523 15.09 -9.30 -11.28
N TYR A 524 15.93 -9.07 -12.29
CA TYR A 524 15.48 -8.81 -13.66
C TYR A 524 16.23 -9.70 -14.65
N SER A 525 15.58 -10.76 -15.12
CA SER A 525 16.13 -11.61 -16.18
C SER A 525 16.16 -10.89 -17.53
N SER A 526 15.23 -9.96 -17.77
CA SER A 526 15.14 -9.06 -18.93
C SER A 526 15.58 -7.63 -18.57
N TRP A 527 15.83 -6.80 -19.58
CA TRP A 527 16.00 -5.35 -19.40
C TRP A 527 14.73 -4.74 -18.81
N THR A 528 14.90 -3.93 -17.76
CA THR A 528 13.83 -3.26 -17.04
C THR A 528 14.20 -1.79 -16.86
N GLN A 529 13.29 -0.89 -17.18
CA GLN A 529 13.50 0.54 -16.97
C GLN A 529 13.23 0.92 -15.51
N LEU A 530 14.14 1.68 -14.92
CA LEU A 530 14.02 2.21 -13.56
C LEU A 530 14.27 3.72 -13.56
N GLU A 531 13.73 4.39 -12.53
CA GLU A 531 14.00 5.78 -12.23
C GLU A 531 14.41 5.94 -10.77
N THR A 532 15.27 6.91 -10.48
CA THR A 532 15.48 7.40 -9.11
C THR A 532 14.23 8.14 -8.61
N PRO A 533 14.04 8.28 -7.29
CA PRO A 533 13.12 9.30 -6.76
C PRO A 533 13.48 10.69 -7.31
N THR A 534 12.52 11.62 -7.28
CA THR A 534 12.76 13.01 -7.68
C THR A 534 13.78 13.68 -6.76
N LEU A 535 14.78 14.35 -7.34
CA LEU A 535 15.78 15.14 -6.65
C LEU A 535 15.61 16.63 -6.94
N SER A 536 15.75 17.47 -5.92
CA SER A 536 15.77 18.92 -6.10
C SER A 536 17.21 19.43 -6.24
N VAL A 537 17.55 19.91 -7.43
CA VAL A 537 18.85 20.54 -7.73
C VAL A 537 18.73 22.04 -7.47
N THR A 538 19.56 22.54 -6.56
CA THR A 538 19.56 23.95 -6.11
C THR A 538 20.88 24.69 -6.34
N ASN A 539 21.94 23.95 -6.68
CA ASN A 539 23.31 24.42 -6.91
C ASN A 539 23.81 24.04 -8.32
N GLY A 540 22.90 23.63 -9.21
CA GLY A 540 23.22 23.16 -10.56
C GLY A 540 24.15 21.94 -10.62
N TYR A 541 24.13 21.06 -9.62
CA TYR A 541 24.97 19.86 -9.55
C TYR A 541 24.13 18.59 -9.41
N LEU A 542 24.50 17.55 -10.16
CA LEU A 542 23.94 16.20 -10.03
C LEU A 542 25.01 15.14 -10.31
N GLU A 543 25.21 14.22 -9.37
CA GLU A 543 26.00 13.00 -9.54
C GLU A 543 25.06 11.80 -9.57
N PHE A 544 25.24 10.88 -10.52
CA PHE A 544 24.31 9.76 -10.72
C PHE A 544 24.98 8.55 -11.37
N GLY A 545 24.37 7.38 -11.19
CA GLY A 545 24.86 6.13 -11.74
C GLY A 545 24.42 4.89 -10.97
N LEU A 546 25.21 3.82 -11.08
CA LEU A 546 24.92 2.51 -10.48
C LEU A 546 25.88 2.19 -9.34
N HIS A 547 25.34 1.85 -8.16
CA HIS A 547 26.11 1.41 -6.99
C HIS A 547 25.69 0.00 -6.60
N THR A 548 26.65 -0.92 -6.54
CA THR A 548 26.38 -2.31 -6.19
C THR A 548 27.45 -2.87 -5.28
N GLN A 549 27.03 -3.69 -4.32
CA GLN A 549 27.88 -4.53 -3.49
C GLN A 549 27.40 -5.98 -3.56
N ALA A 550 28.28 -6.89 -3.98
CA ALA A 550 28.02 -8.32 -3.98
C ALA A 550 29.00 -9.04 -3.04
N PHE A 551 28.50 -10.08 -2.37
CA PHE A 551 29.31 -10.89 -1.44
C PHE A 551 29.90 -12.15 -2.09
N THR A 552 29.45 -12.54 -3.29
CA THR A 552 29.88 -13.76 -3.99
C THR A 552 30.00 -13.53 -5.51
N GLY A 553 30.72 -14.43 -6.19
CA GLY A 553 31.12 -14.31 -7.59
C GLY A 553 30.10 -14.72 -8.65
N SER A 554 28.80 -14.66 -8.35
CA SER A 554 27.73 -15.11 -9.27
C SER A 554 26.71 -14.03 -9.61
N SER A 555 26.98 -12.79 -9.19
CA SER A 555 26.05 -11.68 -9.25
C SER A 555 26.49 -10.65 -10.27
N PHE A 556 25.58 -10.21 -11.13
CA PHE A 556 25.83 -9.19 -12.13
C PHE A 556 24.71 -8.14 -12.17
N VAL A 557 25.08 -6.91 -12.49
CA VAL A 557 24.14 -5.87 -12.92
C VAL A 557 24.62 -5.26 -14.23
N HIS A 558 23.73 -5.15 -15.20
CA HIS A 558 23.94 -4.37 -16.40
C HIS A 558 23.16 -3.06 -16.32
N LEU A 559 23.74 -1.98 -16.85
CA LEU A 559 23.12 -0.66 -16.95
C LEU A 559 23.32 -0.14 -18.37
N ASP A 560 22.26 0.41 -18.95
CA ASP A 560 22.28 0.95 -20.30
C ASP A 560 21.28 2.11 -20.46
N ASP A 561 21.43 2.89 -21.53
CA ASP A 561 20.55 3.99 -21.94
C ASP A 561 20.18 4.95 -20.78
N VAL A 562 21.21 5.52 -20.14
CA VAL A 562 21.04 6.42 -18.99
C VAL A 562 20.58 7.81 -19.41
N GLN A 563 19.55 8.33 -18.75
CA GLN A 563 18.95 9.62 -19.03
C GLN A 563 18.78 10.43 -17.74
N ILE A 564 18.98 11.75 -17.84
CA ILE A 564 18.54 12.70 -16.81
C ILE A 564 17.25 13.33 -17.32
N LEU A 565 16.21 13.30 -16.50
CA LEU A 565 14.88 13.79 -16.84
C LEU A 565 14.56 14.99 -15.96
N ARG A 566 14.40 16.16 -16.57
CA ARG A 566 13.86 17.34 -15.88
C ARG A 566 12.35 17.21 -15.74
N GLN A 567 11.83 17.53 -14.56
CA GLN A 567 10.42 17.33 -14.16
C GLN A 567 9.60 18.62 -14.27
#